data_AF-A0A9D8CND1-F1
#
_entry.id   AF-A0A9D8CND1-F1
#
_cell.length_a   1.000
_cell.length_b   1.000
_cell.length_c   1.000
_cell.angle_alpha   90.00
_cell.angle_beta   90.00
_cell.angle_gamma   90.00
#
_symmetry.space_group_name_H-M   'P 1'
#
loop_
_entity.id
_entity.type
_entity.pdbx_description
1 polymer ?
#
loop_
_entity_poly.entity_id
_entity_poly.type
_entity_poly.pdbx_seq_one_letter_code
_entity_poly.pdbx_strand_id
1 'polypeptide(L)'
;MFGISLSKLIVLVAVVVAVWYGFKWLSRFNEKRKEEDERDRHERDRVDRQRRAAEADRASAAPVAKAGGAEDMESCRVCGTYVMARSARSCGRPECPYPG
;
A
#
# COMPACT_ATOMS: atom_id res chain seq x y z
N MET A 1 -25.35 61.80 -23.23
CA MET A 1 -26.54 60.92 -23.35
C MET A 1 -26.52 59.87 -22.23
N PHE A 2 -26.75 60.25 -20.98
CA PHE A 2 -26.73 59.32 -19.84
C PHE A 2 -28.13 59.10 -19.28
N GLY A 3 -29.02 58.54 -20.09
CA GLY A 3 -30.35 58.07 -19.69
C GLY A 3 -30.30 56.78 -18.84
N ILE A 4 -29.24 56.60 -18.06
CA ILE A 4 -29.05 55.43 -17.20
C ILE A 4 -29.79 55.72 -15.90
N SER A 5 -31.04 55.26 -15.84
CA SER A 5 -31.85 55.24 -14.62
C SER A 5 -31.01 54.80 -13.42
N LEU A 6 -30.85 55.66 -12.41
CA LEU A 6 -30.06 55.35 -11.21
C LEU A 6 -30.55 54.05 -10.55
N SER A 7 -31.86 53.78 -10.62
CA SER A 7 -32.48 52.53 -10.16
C SER A 7 -31.84 51.29 -10.80
N LYS A 8 -31.54 51.32 -12.10
CA LYS A 8 -30.86 50.21 -12.80
C LYS A 8 -29.41 50.04 -12.36
N LEU A 9 -28.69 51.13 -12.08
CA LEU A 9 -27.34 51.05 -11.53
C LEU A 9 -27.32 50.49 -10.10
N ILE A 10 -28.25 50.93 -9.24
CA ILE A 10 -28.38 50.43 -7.87
C ILE A 10 -28.71 48.92 -7.87
N VAL A 11 -29.64 48.47 -8.71
CA VAL A 11 -29.96 47.04 -8.85
C VAL A 11 -28.75 46.24 -9.36
N LEU A 12 -28.02 46.74 -10.36
CA LEU A 12 -26.83 46.07 -10.88
C LEU A 12 -25.75 45.92 -9.80
N VAL A 13 -25.44 46.99 -9.07
CA VAL A 13 -24.47 46.98 -7.96
C VAL A 13 -24.94 46.04 -6.85
N ALA A 14 -26.23 46.05 -6.49
CA ALA A 14 -26.78 45.15 -5.48
C ALA A 14 -26.65 43.67 -5.88
N VAL A 15 -26.89 43.31 -7.14
CA VAL A 15 -26.68 41.94 -7.65
C VAL A 15 -25.21 41.54 -7.60
N VAL A 16 -24.30 42.42 -8.04
CA VAL A 16 -22.84 42.16 -7.98
C VAL A 16 -22.38 41.94 -6.54
N VAL A 17 -22.82 42.78 -5.61
CA VAL A 17 -22.52 42.64 -4.18
C VAL A 17 -23.11 41.35 -3.61
N ALA A 18 -24.36 41.02 -3.93
CA ALA A 18 -25.01 39.79 -3.46
C ALA A 18 -24.28 38.52 -3.93
N VAL A 19 -23.88 38.44 -5.20
CA VAL A 19 -23.12 37.31 -5.75
C VAL A 19 -21.74 37.21 -5.10
N TRP A 20 -21.03 38.34 -4.96
CA TRP A 20 -19.71 38.38 -4.32
C TRP A 20 -19.77 37.94 -2.85
N TYR A 21 -20.77 38.43 -2.10
CA TYR A 21 -20.95 38.08 -0.70
C TYR A 21 -21.40 36.63 -0.51
N GLY A 22 -22.28 36.13 -1.38
CA GLY A 22 -22.71 34.73 -1.41
C GLY A 22 -21.53 33.78 -1.64
N PHE A 23 -20.70 34.04 -2.66
CA PHE A 23 -19.50 33.25 -2.92
C PHE A 23 -18.48 33.35 -1.77
N LYS A 24 -18.26 34.54 -1.21
CA LYS A 24 -17.32 34.74 -0.09
C LYS A 24 -17.78 34.07 1.20
N TRP A 25 -19.09 33.96 1.42
CA TRP A 25 -19.65 33.22 2.55
C TRP A 25 -19.50 31.70 2.36
N LEU A 26 -19.77 31.19 1.16
CA LEU A 26 -19.54 29.77 0.80
C LEU A 26 -18.06 29.39 0.97
N SER A 27 -17.14 30.27 0.57
CA SER A 27 -15.70 30.03 0.70
C SER A 27 -15.21 29.86 2.15
N ARG A 28 -15.96 30.33 3.16
CA ARG A 28 -15.64 30.07 4.58
C ARG A 28 -16.02 28.66 5.06
N PHE A 29 -16.93 27.97 4.37
CA PHE A 29 -17.28 26.58 4.71
C PHE A 29 -16.26 25.55 4.20
N ASN A 30 -15.42 25.91 3.22
CA ASN A 30 -14.36 25.04 2.71
C ASN A 30 -13.15 24.91 3.67
N GLU A 31 -13.05 25.74 4.70
CA GLU A 31 -11.92 25.68 5.65
C GLU A 31 -12.02 24.47 6.58
N LYS A 32 -13.22 24.19 7.10
CA LYS A 32 -13.48 23.03 7.98
C LYS A 32 -13.21 21.68 7.30
N ARG A 33 -13.43 21.59 5.99
CA ARG A 33 -13.12 20.39 5.19
C ARG A 33 -11.63 20.03 5.22
N LYS A 34 -10.74 21.03 5.28
CA LYS A 34 -9.28 20.79 5.29
C LYS A 34 -8.81 20.20 6.62
N GLU A 35 -9.33 20.69 7.74
CA GLU A 35 -9.00 20.18 9.08
C GLU A 35 -9.52 18.74 9.29
N GLU A 36 -10.69 18.42 8.74
CA GLU A 36 -11.22 17.05 8.68
C GLU A 36 -10.34 16.15 7.80
N ASP A 37 -10.04 16.56 6.56
CA ASP A 37 -9.18 15.80 5.62
C ASP A 37 -7.75 15.55 6.16
N GLU A 38 -7.16 16.50 6.88
CA GLU A 38 -5.82 16.35 7.49
C GLU A 38 -5.82 15.39 8.68
N ARG A 39 -6.87 15.43 9.53
CA ARG A 39 -7.04 14.46 10.62
C ARG A 39 -7.26 13.04 10.09
N ASP A 40 -8.14 12.88 9.10
CA ASP A 40 -8.43 11.59 8.48
C ASP A 40 -7.18 10.97 7.82
N ARG A 41 -6.35 11.79 7.17
CA ARG A 41 -5.04 11.34 6.65
C ARG A 41 -4.12 10.87 7.77
N HIS A 42 -3.96 11.67 8.82
CA HIS A 42 -3.08 11.33 9.95
C HIS A 42 -3.52 10.06 10.70
N GLU A 43 -4.83 9.79 10.78
CA GLU A 43 -5.35 8.59 11.40
C GLU A 43 -5.13 7.35 10.52
N ARG A 44 -5.44 7.43 9.22
CA ARG A 44 -5.15 6.36 8.25
C ARG A 44 -3.67 5.98 8.24
N ASP A 45 -2.78 6.97 8.22
CA ASP A 45 -1.32 6.80 8.28
C ASP A 45 -0.83 6.05 9.54
N ARG A 46 -1.51 6.23 10.67
CA ARG A 46 -1.22 5.51 11.92
C ARG A 46 -1.71 4.07 11.86
N VAL A 47 -2.94 3.86 11.39
CA VAL A 47 -3.54 2.53 11.25
C VAL A 47 -2.72 1.66 10.29
N ASP A 48 -2.30 2.19 9.14
CA ASP A 48 -1.48 1.43 8.18
C ASP A 48 -0.09 1.10 8.72
N ARG A 49 0.57 2.01 9.45
CA ARG A 49 1.84 1.70 10.13
C ARG A 49 1.68 0.62 11.19
N GLN A 50 0.63 0.71 12.02
CA GLN A 50 0.34 -0.29 13.04
C GLN A 50 0.04 -1.66 12.42
N ARG A 51 -0.70 -1.69 11.29
CA ARG A 51 -0.96 -2.93 10.56
C ARG A 51 0.32 -3.57 10.02
N ARG A 52 1.20 -2.78 9.39
CA ARG A 52 2.51 -3.26 8.88
C ARG A 52 3.42 -3.76 10.00
N ALA A 53 3.43 -3.09 11.16
CA ALA A 53 4.18 -3.56 12.32
C ALA A 53 3.66 -4.92 12.81
N ALA A 54 2.34 -5.05 13.04
CA ALA A 54 1.73 -6.32 13.45
C ALA A 54 1.87 -7.45 12.40
N GLU A 55 1.99 -7.10 11.11
CA GLU A 55 2.24 -8.04 10.01
C GLU A 55 3.71 -8.51 10.01
N ALA A 56 4.67 -7.63 10.31
CA ALA A 56 6.08 -7.99 10.52
C ALA A 56 6.29 -8.79 11.82
N ASP A 57 5.60 -8.44 12.91
CA ASP A 57 5.60 -9.22 14.15
C ASP A 57 5.04 -10.63 13.92
N ARG A 58 3.94 -10.76 13.16
CA ARG A 58 3.38 -12.07 12.76
C ARG A 58 4.30 -12.86 11.83
N ALA A 59 4.99 -12.21 10.90
CA ALA A 59 5.99 -12.89 10.06
C ALA A 59 7.18 -13.40 10.89
N SER A 60 7.55 -12.68 11.96
CA SER A 60 8.63 -13.04 12.88
C SER A 60 8.19 -14.08 13.93
N ALA A 61 6.92 -14.09 14.32
CA ALA A 61 6.32 -15.01 15.28
C ALA A 61 5.66 -16.23 14.63
N ALA A 62 5.60 -16.30 13.30
CA ALA A 62 5.22 -17.51 12.59
C ALA A 62 6.19 -18.62 13.03
N PRO A 63 5.69 -19.75 13.55
CA PRO A 63 6.57 -20.83 13.95
C PRO A 63 7.35 -21.26 12.72
N VAL A 64 8.69 -21.24 12.82
CA VAL A 64 9.58 -21.80 11.81
C VAL A 64 9.26 -23.30 11.74
N ALA A 65 8.32 -23.64 10.87
CA ALA A 65 7.90 -25.01 10.63
C ALA A 65 9.17 -25.78 10.29
N LYS A 66 9.48 -26.81 11.11
CA LYS A 66 10.74 -27.54 11.11
C LYS A 66 11.28 -27.70 9.70
N ALA A 67 12.56 -27.38 9.52
CA ALA A 67 13.27 -27.45 8.25
C ALA A 67 13.33 -28.88 7.66
N GLY A 68 12.21 -29.34 7.10
CA GLY A 68 12.15 -30.22 5.94
C GLY A 68 11.98 -29.35 4.70
N GLY A 69 12.91 -28.42 4.51
CA GLY A 69 12.88 -27.46 3.40
C GLY A 69 13.08 -28.15 2.06
N ALA A 70 12.91 -27.40 0.97
CA ALA A 70 13.32 -27.86 -0.35
C ALA A 70 14.82 -28.18 -0.32
N GLU A 71 15.18 -29.46 -0.46
CA GLU A 71 16.57 -29.87 -0.58
C GLU A 71 17.05 -29.70 -2.02
N ASP A 72 18.23 -29.12 -2.20
CA ASP A 72 18.87 -28.98 -3.51
C ASP A 72 19.14 -30.36 -4.13
N MET A 73 18.89 -30.50 -5.44
CA MET A 73 19.21 -31.73 -6.18
C MET A 73 20.30 -31.46 -7.22
N GLU A 74 21.31 -32.34 -7.27
CA GLU A 74 22.48 -32.20 -8.15
C GLU A 74 22.83 -33.48 -8.90
N SER A 75 23.45 -33.39 -10.08
CA SER A 75 23.89 -34.55 -10.87
C SER A 75 24.98 -35.34 -10.14
N CYS A 76 24.74 -36.63 -9.89
CA CYS A 76 25.82 -37.60 -9.70
C CYS A 76 26.61 -37.68 -11.01
N ARG A 77 27.88 -37.30 -10.97
CA ARG A 77 28.74 -37.20 -12.16
C ARG A 77 29.33 -38.54 -12.61
N VAL A 78 29.12 -39.59 -11.80
CA VAL A 78 29.65 -40.95 -12.04
C VAL A 78 28.78 -41.73 -13.02
N CYS A 79 27.47 -41.48 -13.04
CA CYS A 79 26.51 -42.12 -13.95
C CYS A 79 25.40 -41.17 -14.48
N GLY A 80 25.35 -39.92 -14.01
CA GLY A 80 24.37 -38.90 -14.38
C GLY A 80 23.28 -38.63 -13.32
N THR A 81 22.96 -39.60 -12.45
CA THR A 81 21.77 -39.59 -11.57
C THR A 81 21.66 -38.37 -10.67
N TYR A 82 20.63 -37.53 -10.84
CA TYR A 82 20.38 -36.43 -9.92
C TYR A 82 19.98 -36.93 -8.53
N VAL A 83 20.68 -36.44 -7.51
CA VAL A 83 20.64 -36.87 -6.12
C VAL A 83 20.30 -35.68 -5.22
N MET A 84 19.55 -35.90 -4.14
CA MET A 84 19.44 -34.94 -3.05
C MET A 84 20.85 -34.62 -2.54
N ALA A 85 21.31 -33.39 -2.73
CA ALA A 85 22.67 -32.95 -2.40
C ALA A 85 23.00 -33.17 -0.91
N ARG A 86 21.98 -33.33 -0.07
CA ARG A 86 22.10 -33.54 1.39
C ARG A 86 21.80 -34.97 1.85
N SER A 87 21.21 -35.88 1.04
CA SER A 87 20.53 -37.09 1.59
C SER A 87 20.33 -38.34 0.70
N ALA A 88 20.92 -38.47 -0.49
CA ALA A 88 20.45 -39.40 -1.55
C ALA A 88 20.77 -40.93 -1.48
N ARG A 89 20.93 -41.60 -2.67
CA ARG A 89 20.90 -43.06 -2.93
C ARG A 89 21.93 -43.56 -3.96
N SER A 90 22.22 -44.87 -3.95
CA SER A 90 23.35 -45.48 -4.66
C SER A 90 23.25 -45.37 -6.19
N CYS A 91 24.34 -44.92 -6.79
CA CYS A 91 24.54 -44.74 -8.22
C CYS A 91 24.97 -46.01 -9.00
N GLY A 92 24.78 -47.21 -8.41
CA GLY A 92 24.79 -48.50 -9.14
C GLY A 92 26.14 -49.01 -9.68
N ARG A 93 27.21 -48.21 -9.58
CA ARG A 93 28.60 -48.69 -9.58
C ARG A 93 28.69 -49.85 -8.56
N PRO A 94 29.52 -50.91 -8.76
CA PRO A 94 29.54 -52.10 -7.87
C PRO A 94 29.86 -51.86 -6.38
N GLU A 95 30.14 -50.62 -5.98
CA GLU A 95 30.63 -50.16 -4.68
C GLU A 95 29.99 -48.81 -4.34
N CYS A 96 28.69 -48.77 -4.06
CA CYS A 96 27.98 -47.50 -4.10
C CYS A 96 27.10 -47.23 -2.86
N PRO A 97 27.16 -46.02 -2.26
CA PRO A 97 27.40 -46.01 -0.81
C PRO A 97 26.28 -45.39 0.02
N TYR A 98 25.55 -44.42 -0.54
CA TYR A 98 24.17 -44.20 -0.12
C TYR A 98 23.41 -45.54 -0.28
N PRO A 99 22.32 -45.86 0.44
CA PRO A 99 21.72 -47.19 0.36
C PRO A 99 21.42 -47.63 -1.08
N GLY A 100 21.97 -48.80 -1.43
CA GLY A 100 21.66 -49.59 -2.62
C GLY A 100 20.50 -50.53 -2.36
#